data_AF-A0A4P6I0P5-F1
#
_entry.id   AF-A0A4P6I0P5-F1
#
_cell.length_a   1.000
_cell.length_b   1.000
_cell.length_c   1.000
_cell.angle_alpha   90.00
_cell.angle_beta   90.00
_cell.angle_gamma   90.00
#
_symmetry.space_group_name_H-M   'P 1'
#
loop_
_entity.id
_entity.type
_entity.pdbx_description
1 polymer ?
#
loop_
_entity_poly.entity_id
_entity_poly.type
_entity_poly.pdbx_seq_one_letter_code
_entity_poly.pdbx_strand_id
1 'polypeptide(L)'
;MAETENTAAETASGRKRPVLVWIIFLFYLISSVQVIVAMFFVAAGGVDMAPEQQAYLAKFSVMDRVIGYVNAGLTLVGVSMLFSLKKQAVNVLALAFSLNLFSTAVVWIRTDPAAVTSVKGLLAQGLGIGMFGLVVLYSWRLLKRGTLA
;
A
#
# COMPACT_ATOMS: atom_id res chain seq x y z
N MET A 1 35.26 4.92 37.93
CA MET A 1 33.82 5.13 37.61
C MET A 1 33.63 5.65 36.18
N ALA A 2 34.47 5.27 35.21
CA ALA A 2 34.38 5.71 33.81
C ALA A 2 34.09 4.55 32.83
N GLU A 3 33.92 3.32 33.35
CA GLU A 3 33.76 2.11 32.53
C GLU A 3 32.29 1.77 32.27
N THR A 4 31.37 2.20 33.14
CA THR A 4 29.92 1.90 33.01
C THR A 4 29.19 2.82 32.05
N GLU A 5 29.73 3.99 31.72
CA GLU A 5 29.09 4.93 30.78
C GLU A 5 29.32 4.50 29.31
N ASN A 6 30.44 3.82 29.04
CA ASN A 6 30.82 3.44 27.68
C ASN A 6 30.00 2.24 27.15
N THR A 7 29.54 1.33 28.03
CA THR A 7 28.71 0.18 27.63
C THR A 7 27.28 0.56 27.23
N ALA A 8 26.75 1.66 27.79
CA ALA A 8 25.42 2.17 27.43
C ALA A 8 25.41 2.83 26.04
N ALA A 9 26.51 3.46 25.64
CA ALA A 9 26.65 4.08 24.32
C ALA A 9 26.80 3.06 23.18
N GLU A 10 27.32 1.86 23.46
CA GLU A 10 27.65 0.86 22.43
C GLU A 10 26.47 -0.04 22.01
N THR A 11 25.42 -0.16 22.84
CA THR A 11 24.20 -0.89 22.46
C THR A 11 23.26 -0.09 21.58
N ALA A 12 23.50 1.21 21.42
CA ALA A 12 22.83 2.07 20.45
C ALA A 12 23.50 1.99 19.06
N SER A 13 23.99 0.80 18.66
CA SER A 13 24.21 0.47 17.25
C SER A 13 22.88 0.62 16.54
N GLY A 14 22.61 1.86 16.09
CA GLY A 14 21.39 2.27 15.45
C GLY A 14 21.21 1.36 14.25
N ARG A 15 20.29 0.40 14.39
CA ARG A 15 19.93 -0.56 13.35
C ARG A 15 19.67 0.24 12.08
N LYS A 16 20.66 0.30 11.18
CA LYS A 16 20.64 1.21 10.02
C LYS A 16 19.38 0.88 9.24
N ARG A 17 18.40 1.78 9.29
CA ARG A 17 17.12 1.60 8.59
C ARG A 17 17.45 1.51 7.10
N PRO A 18 17.14 0.41 6.41
CA PRO A 18 17.49 0.26 5.00
C PRO A 18 16.88 1.40 4.19
N VAL A 19 17.67 2.03 3.30
CA VAL A 19 17.20 3.17 2.47
C VAL A 19 15.95 2.79 1.67
N LEU A 20 15.86 1.54 1.21
CA LEU A 20 14.69 0.98 0.54
C LEU A 20 13.40 1.07 1.38
N VAL A 21 13.47 0.89 2.70
CA VAL A 21 12.30 0.99 3.58
C VAL A 21 11.75 2.43 3.61
N TRP A 22 12.65 3.43 3.61
CA TRP A 22 12.25 4.84 3.51
C TRP A 22 11.58 5.14 2.17
N ILE A 23 12.15 4.66 1.07
CA ILE A 23 11.60 4.86 -0.28
C ILE A 23 10.20 4.25 -0.37
N ILE A 24 10.04 3.00 0.08
CA ILE A 24 8.75 2.30 0.09
C ILE A 24 7.74 3.07 0.96
N PHE A 25 8.14 3.49 2.16
CA PHE A 25 7.27 4.24 3.07
C PHE A 25 6.78 5.55 2.45
N LEU A 26 7.68 6.40 1.95
CA LEU A 26 7.31 7.67 1.34
C LEU A 26 6.43 7.49 0.10
N PHE A 27 6.79 6.53 -0.76
CA PHE A 27 6.03 6.22 -1.97
C PHE A 27 4.59 5.81 -1.65
N TYR A 28 4.40 4.85 -0.74
CA TYR A 28 3.06 4.39 -0.37
C TYR A 28 2.28 5.38 0.49
N LEU A 29 2.97 6.18 1.31
CA LEU A 29 2.35 7.25 2.09
C LEU A 29 1.71 8.28 1.14
N ILE A 30 2.49 8.82 0.21
CA ILE A 30 2.01 9.81 -0.76
C ILE A 30 0.91 9.21 -1.63
N SER A 31 1.12 7.99 -2.15
CA SER A 31 0.13 7.31 -3.00
C SER A 31 -1.19 7.05 -2.27
N SER A 32 -1.14 6.62 -1.01
CA SER A 32 -2.36 6.33 -0.23
C SER A 32 -3.11 7.61 0.11
N VAL A 33 -2.39 8.67 0.50
CA VAL A 33 -3.01 9.99 0.75
C VAL A 33 -3.67 10.52 -0.51
N GLN A 34 -2.99 10.45 -1.66
CA GLN A 34 -3.56 10.86 -2.94
C GLN A 34 -4.85 10.09 -3.27
N VAL A 35 -4.88 8.77 -3.09
CA VAL A 35 -6.06 7.94 -3.34
C VAL A 35 -7.21 8.29 -2.41
N ILE A 36 -6.93 8.45 -1.10
CA ILE A 36 -7.95 8.81 -0.11
C ILE A 36 -8.56 10.18 -0.43
N VAL A 37 -7.71 11.17 -0.73
CA VAL A 37 -8.16 12.52 -1.09
C VAL A 37 -8.97 12.50 -2.38
N ALA A 38 -8.48 11.82 -3.43
CA ALA A 38 -9.19 11.71 -4.69
C ALA A 38 -10.58 11.08 -4.48
N MET A 39 -10.66 9.96 -3.77
CA MET A 39 -11.94 9.31 -3.45
C MET A 39 -12.87 10.18 -2.61
N PHE A 40 -12.33 10.96 -1.67
CA PHE A 40 -13.12 11.92 -0.88
C PHE A 40 -13.74 12.99 -1.77
N PHE A 41 -12.97 13.60 -2.67
CA PHE A 41 -13.48 14.60 -3.63
C PHE A 41 -14.55 14.02 -4.56
N VAL A 42 -14.36 12.78 -5.02
CA VAL A 42 -15.38 12.06 -5.80
C VAL A 42 -16.67 11.86 -4.99
N ALA A 43 -16.54 11.42 -3.73
CA ALA A 43 -17.70 11.15 -2.88
C ALA A 43 -18.44 12.41 -2.43
N ALA A 44 -17.71 13.51 -2.21
CA ALA A 44 -18.25 14.81 -1.83
C ALA A 44 -18.96 15.53 -2.99
N GLY A 45 -18.90 15.00 -4.22
CA GLY A 45 -19.48 15.64 -5.41
C GLY A 45 -18.77 16.94 -5.80
N GLY A 46 -17.56 17.18 -5.27
CA GLY A 46 -16.81 18.43 -5.49
C GLY A 46 -16.05 18.47 -6.82
N VAL A 47 -16.26 17.49 -7.70
CA VAL A 47 -15.62 17.39 -9.02
C VAL A 47 -16.69 17.24 -10.07
N ASP A 48 -16.81 18.22 -10.96
CA ASP A 48 -17.58 18.08 -12.19
C ASP A 48 -16.90 17.02 -13.06
N MET A 49 -17.55 15.85 -13.15
CA MET A 49 -17.04 14.75 -13.95
C MET A 49 -17.72 14.73 -15.30
N ALA A 50 -16.95 14.41 -16.33
CA ALA A 50 -17.52 14.10 -17.63
C ALA A 50 -18.54 12.93 -17.46
N PRO A 51 -19.68 12.95 -18.18
CA PRO A 51 -20.75 11.97 -18.02
C PRO A 51 -20.27 10.51 -18.18
N GLU A 52 -19.22 10.30 -18.97
CA GLU A 52 -18.55 9.00 -19.16
C GLU A 52 -17.87 8.48 -17.88
N GLN A 53 -17.19 9.36 -17.12
CA GLN A 53 -16.59 9.00 -15.84
C GLN A 53 -17.64 8.76 -14.76
N GLN A 54 -18.73 9.51 -14.81
CA GLN A 54 -19.84 9.38 -13.87
C GLN A 54 -20.57 8.04 -14.06
N ALA A 55 -20.78 7.62 -15.32
CA ALA A 55 -21.32 6.31 -15.65
C ALA A 55 -20.38 5.15 -15.22
N TYR A 56 -19.06 5.35 -15.27
CA TYR A 56 -18.09 4.36 -14.79
C TYR A 56 -18.11 4.25 -13.25
N LEU A 57 -18.15 5.37 -12.54
CA LEU A 57 -18.23 5.39 -11.08
C LEU A 57 -19.57 4.91 -10.53
N ALA A 58 -20.66 5.01 -11.30
CA ALA A 58 -21.95 4.43 -10.96
C ALA A 58 -21.91 2.89 -10.93
N LYS A 59 -20.96 2.26 -11.63
CA LYS A 59 -20.74 0.80 -11.57
C LYS A 59 -20.02 0.37 -10.30
N PHE A 60 -19.32 1.27 -9.62
CA PHE A 60 -18.70 0.99 -8.33
C PHE A 60 -19.75 1.04 -7.23
N SER A 61 -19.95 -0.10 -6.59
CA SER A 61 -20.82 -0.17 -5.42
C SER A 61 -20.17 0.56 -4.23
N VAL A 62 -20.99 0.89 -3.23
CA VAL A 62 -20.50 1.40 -1.93
C VAL A 62 -19.50 0.41 -1.32
N MET A 63 -19.71 -0.90 -1.50
CA MET A 63 -18.81 -1.93 -0.99
C MET A 63 -17.43 -1.89 -1.64
N ASP A 64 -17.33 -1.62 -2.94
CA ASP A 64 -16.04 -1.51 -3.63
C ASP A 64 -15.23 -0.32 -3.09
N ARG A 65 -15.91 0.78 -2.74
CA ARG A 65 -15.28 1.95 -2.10
C ARG A 65 -14.80 1.63 -0.69
N VAL A 66 -15.62 0.94 0.12
CA VAL A 66 -15.25 0.53 1.48
C VAL A 66 -14.03 -0.39 1.46
N ILE A 67 -14.01 -1.39 0.57
CA ILE A 67 -12.85 -2.28 0.39
C ILE A 67 -11.60 -1.49 0.00
N GLY A 68 -11.74 -0.49 -0.88
CA GLY A 68 -10.67 0.43 -1.24
C GLY A 68 -10.08 1.17 -0.04
N TYR A 69 -10.91 1.76 0.82
CA TYR A 69 -10.46 2.44 2.03
C TYR A 69 -9.79 1.51 3.03
N VAL A 70 -10.38 0.34 3.26
CA VAL A 70 -9.80 -0.69 4.14
C VAL A 70 -8.43 -1.11 3.61
N ASN A 71 -8.30 -1.34 2.31
CA ASN A 71 -7.05 -1.72 1.69
C ASN A 71 -5.98 -0.61 1.80
N ALA A 72 -6.35 0.66 1.56
CA ALA A 72 -5.45 1.80 1.71
C ALA A 72 -4.99 1.96 3.17
N GLY A 73 -5.90 1.81 4.13
CA GLY A 73 -5.59 1.82 5.55
C GLY A 73 -4.64 0.70 5.97
N LEU A 74 -4.93 -0.55 5.56
CA LEU A 74 -4.06 -1.70 5.82
C LEU A 74 -2.67 -1.51 5.20
N THR A 75 -2.61 -0.96 3.99
CA THR A 75 -1.35 -0.66 3.33
C THR A 75 -0.56 0.34 4.17
N LEU A 76 -1.15 1.49 4.52
CA LEU A 76 -0.52 2.51 5.37
C LEU A 76 -0.01 1.94 6.71
N VAL A 77 -0.82 1.14 7.39
CA VAL A 77 -0.42 0.47 8.64
C VAL A 77 0.75 -0.47 8.38
N GLY A 78 0.68 -1.29 7.33
CA GLY A 78 1.73 -2.22 6.95
C GLY A 78 3.05 -1.53 6.63
N VAL A 79 3.02 -0.43 5.86
CA VAL A 79 4.25 0.32 5.51
C VAL A 79 4.81 1.07 6.71
N SER A 80 3.96 1.59 7.60
CA SER A 80 4.37 2.22 8.86
C SER A 80 5.03 1.22 9.81
N MET A 81 4.49 -0.01 9.86
CA MET A 81 5.10 -1.12 10.60
C MET A 81 6.43 -1.55 9.98
N LEU A 82 6.52 -1.59 8.63
CA LEU A 82 7.77 -1.89 7.93
C LEU A 82 8.82 -0.84 8.21
N PHE A 83 8.42 0.44 8.23
CA PHE A 83 9.27 1.57 8.62
C PHE A 83 9.78 1.47 10.06
N SER A 84 8.93 0.96 10.95
CA SER A 84 9.29 0.65 12.35
C SER A 84 10.02 -0.68 12.50
N LEU A 85 10.35 -1.36 11.39
CA LEU A 85 10.99 -2.67 11.33
C LEU A 85 10.28 -3.75 12.17
N LYS A 86 8.94 -3.69 12.29
CA LYS A 86 8.17 -4.70 13.05
C LYS A 86 7.94 -5.95 12.20
N LYS A 87 8.10 -7.14 12.79
CA LYS A 87 7.80 -8.42 12.11
C LYS A 87 6.36 -8.52 11.59
N GLN A 88 5.41 -7.90 12.29
CA GLN A 88 3.99 -7.85 11.91
C GLN A 88 3.75 -7.19 10.55
N ALA A 89 4.68 -6.34 10.08
CA ALA A 89 4.57 -5.66 8.79
C ALA A 89 4.35 -6.63 7.63
N VAL A 90 4.99 -7.81 7.66
CA VAL A 90 4.87 -8.81 6.59
C VAL A 90 3.44 -9.33 6.50
N ASN A 91 2.82 -9.67 7.63
CA ASN A 91 1.45 -10.19 7.65
C ASN A 91 0.43 -9.13 7.23
N VAL A 92 0.60 -7.89 7.68
CA VAL A 92 -0.30 -6.79 7.32
C VAL A 92 -0.16 -6.43 5.84
N LEU A 93 1.06 -6.35 5.31
CA LEU A 93 1.30 -6.08 3.89
C LEU A 93 0.83 -7.24 3.00
N ALA A 94 1.02 -8.48 3.43
CA ALA A 94 0.48 -9.65 2.73
C ALA A 94 -1.05 -9.64 2.71
N LEU A 95 -1.69 -9.34 3.83
CA LEU A 95 -3.15 -9.21 3.91
C LEU A 95 -3.67 -8.10 2.99
N ALA A 96 -3.04 -6.93 3.00
CA ALA A 96 -3.37 -5.82 2.10
C ALA A 96 -3.20 -6.24 0.64
N PHE A 97 -2.09 -6.90 0.29
CA PHE A 97 -1.85 -7.39 -1.06
C PHE A 97 -2.89 -8.42 -1.51
N SER A 98 -3.23 -9.39 -0.65
CA SER A 98 -4.28 -10.38 -0.93
C SER A 98 -5.65 -9.74 -1.10
N LEU A 99 -6.00 -8.75 -0.27
CA LEU A 99 -7.24 -8.00 -0.40
C LEU A 99 -7.28 -7.20 -1.70
N ASN A 100 -6.17 -6.59 -2.09
CA ASN A 100 -6.04 -5.88 -3.36
C ASN A 100 -6.23 -6.79 -4.58
N LEU A 101 -5.61 -7.98 -4.57
CA LEU A 101 -5.79 -8.98 -5.62
C LEU A 101 -7.24 -9.47 -5.68
N PHE A 102 -7.83 -9.79 -4.53
CA PHE A 102 -9.22 -10.25 -4.45
C PHE A 102 -10.19 -9.19 -4.99
N SER A 103 -10.05 -7.94 -4.55
CA SER A 103 -10.87 -6.83 -5.02
C SER A 103 -10.73 -6.62 -6.53
N THR A 104 -9.50 -6.72 -7.05
CA THR A 104 -9.24 -6.59 -8.49
C THR A 104 -9.91 -7.71 -9.28
N ALA A 105 -9.77 -8.96 -8.83
CA ALA A 105 -10.40 -10.11 -9.46
C ALA A 105 -11.94 -10.01 -9.47
N VAL A 106 -12.54 -9.59 -8.36
CA VAL A 106 -14.01 -9.39 -8.27
C VAL A 106 -14.48 -8.33 -9.27
N VAL A 107 -13.76 -7.22 -9.41
CA VAL A 107 -14.09 -6.18 -10.38
C VAL A 107 -13.96 -6.71 -11.82
N TRP A 108 -12.89 -7.45 -12.12
CA TRP A 108 -12.67 -8.02 -13.46
C TRP A 108 -13.73 -9.07 -13.84
N ILE A 109 -14.25 -9.83 -12.88
CA ILE A 109 -15.34 -10.78 -13.11
C ILE A 109 -16.66 -10.05 -13.38
N ARG A 110 -16.91 -8.94 -12.67
CA ARG A 110 -18.15 -8.15 -12.82
C ARG A 110 -18.13 -7.22 -14.04
N THR A 111 -16.96 -6.82 -14.50
CA THR A 111 -16.79 -5.81 -15.54
C THR A 111 -15.56 -6.15 -16.35
N ASP A 112 -15.73 -6.35 -17.66
CA ASP A 112 -14.61 -6.59 -18.57
C ASP A 112 -13.66 -5.37 -18.53
N PRO A 113 -12.43 -5.53 -17.99
CA PRO A 113 -11.51 -4.43 -17.82
C PRO A 113 -11.06 -3.82 -19.16
N ALA A 114 -11.08 -4.60 -20.25
CA ALA A 114 -10.75 -4.10 -21.59
C ALA A 114 -11.85 -3.20 -22.16
N ALA A 115 -13.09 -3.36 -21.69
CA ALA A 115 -14.22 -2.54 -22.12
C ALA A 115 -14.29 -1.17 -21.43
N VAL A 116 -13.52 -0.96 -20.36
CA VAL A 116 -13.64 0.23 -19.51
C VAL A 116 -12.32 0.91 -19.15
N THR A 117 -11.19 0.22 -19.36
CA THR A 117 -9.87 0.75 -19.05
C THR A 117 -9.00 0.73 -20.30
N SER A 118 -8.33 1.85 -20.59
CA SER A 118 -7.35 1.89 -21.69
C SER A 118 -6.20 0.89 -21.45
N VAL A 119 -5.55 0.44 -22.52
CA VAL A 119 -4.37 -0.44 -22.44
C VAL A 119 -3.31 0.13 -21.48
N LYS A 120 -3.14 1.46 -21.46
CA LYS A 120 -2.24 2.16 -20.53
C LYS A 120 -2.67 1.98 -19.06
N GLY A 121 -3.97 2.05 -18.77
CA GLY A 121 -4.50 1.84 -17.41
C GLY A 121 -4.34 0.39 -16.94
N LEU A 122 -4.55 -0.58 -17.83
CA LEU A 122 -4.30 -2.01 -17.56
C LEU A 122 -2.82 -2.28 -17.26
N LEU A 123 -1.90 -1.72 -18.05
CA LEU A 123 -0.46 -1.82 -17.80
C LEU A 123 -0.06 -1.16 -16.47
N ALA A 124 -0.59 0.03 -16.18
CA ALA A 124 -0.35 0.71 -14.91
C ALA A 124 -0.85 -0.11 -13.71
N GLN A 125 -2.02 -0.74 -13.82
CA GLN A 125 -2.56 -1.62 -12.78
C GLN A 125 -1.66 -2.85 -12.57
N GLY A 126 -1.24 -3.52 -13.65
CA GLY A 126 -0.33 -4.67 -13.57
C GLY A 126 1.02 -4.31 -12.92
N LEU A 127 1.59 -3.15 -13.29
CA LEU A 127 2.81 -2.63 -12.67
C LEU A 127 2.61 -2.32 -11.18
N GLY A 128 1.47 -1.74 -10.80
CA GLY A 128 1.13 -1.46 -9.41
C GLY A 128 1.04 -2.73 -8.56
N ILE A 129 0.35 -3.76 -9.06
CA ILE A 129 0.25 -5.07 -8.40
C ILE A 129 1.63 -5.73 -8.29
N GLY A 130 2.41 -5.72 -9.37
CA GLY A 130 3.77 -6.27 -9.38
C GLY A 130 4.68 -5.58 -8.35
N MET A 131 4.63 -4.25 -8.27
CA MET A 131 5.40 -3.46 -7.31
C MET A 131 4.99 -3.76 -5.87
N PHE A 132 3.68 -3.90 -5.61
CA PHE A 132 3.21 -4.28 -4.27
C PHE A 132 3.68 -5.70 -3.90
N GLY A 133 3.62 -6.66 -4.83
CA GLY A 133 4.19 -7.99 -4.64
C GLY A 133 5.68 -7.95 -4.29
N LEU A 134 6.48 -7.13 -4.97
CA LEU A 134 7.90 -6.93 -4.66
C LEU A 134 8.12 -6.38 -3.25
N VAL A 135 7.27 -5.48 -2.78
CA VAL A 135 7.33 -4.92 -1.42
C VAL A 135 7.04 -5.99 -0.38
N VAL A 136 6.02 -6.82 -0.59
CA VAL A 136 5.73 -7.97 0.28
C VAL A 136 6.92 -8.93 0.32
N LEU A 137 7.47 -9.31 -0.84
CA LEU A 137 8.65 -10.17 -0.92
C LEU A 137 9.87 -9.56 -0.24
N TYR A 138 10.09 -8.25 -0.39
CA TYR A 138 11.17 -7.53 0.27
C TYR A 138 11.00 -7.53 1.79
N SER A 139 9.79 -7.27 2.29
CA SER A 139 9.48 -7.34 3.72
C SER A 139 9.72 -8.74 4.29
N TRP A 140 9.36 -9.79 3.53
CA TRP A 140 9.61 -11.17 3.91
C TRP A 140 11.11 -11.52 3.91
N ARG A 141 11.88 -11.00 2.96
CA ARG A 141 13.35 -11.12 2.95
C ARG A 141 13.97 -10.44 4.16
N LEU A 142 13.48 -9.27 4.57
CA LEU A 142 13.93 -8.57 5.79
C LEU A 142 13.60 -9.37 7.06
N LEU A 143 12.44 -10.03 7.10
CA LEU A 143 12.08 -10.94 8.19
C LEU A 143 13.05 -12.12 8.29
N LYS A 144 13.32 -12.81 7.15
CA LYS A 144 14.25 -13.94 7.11
C LYS A 144 15.68 -13.57 7.47
N ARG A 145 16.10 -12.33 7.18
CA ARG A 145 17.42 -11.80 7.56
C ARG A 145 17.50 -11.39 9.05
N GLY A 146 16.42 -11.55 9.81
CA GLY A 146 16.34 -11.16 11.21
C GLY A 146 16.41 -9.65 11.42
N THR A 147 16.25 -8.82 10.37
CA THR A 147 16.34 -7.36 10.47
C THR A 147 15.10 -6.75 11.11
N LEU A 148 13.95 -7.44 11.03
CA LEU A 148 12.73 -7.04 11.73
C LEU A 148 12.75 -7.49 13.19
N ALA A 149 12.36 -6.60 14.11
CA ALA A 149 12.28 -6.83 15.56
C ALA A 149 10.94 -7.46 15.96
#